data_AF-A0A3C1PGA3-F1
#
_entry.id   AF-A0A3C1PGA3-F1
#
_cell.length_a   1.000
_cell.length_b   1.000
_cell.length_c   1.000
_cell.angle_alpha   90.00
_cell.angle_beta   90.00
_cell.angle_gamma   90.00
#
_symmetry.space_group_name_H-M   'P 1'
#
loop_
_entity.id
_entity.type
_entity.pdbx_description
1 polymer ?
#
loop_
_entity_poly.entity_id
_entity_poly.type
_entity_poly.pdbx_seq_one_letter_code
_entity_poly.pdbx_strand_id
1 'polypeptide(L)'
;MKWLVILFLLYKKHNLMNRSQLQIKIKQICSELIYKQGYISSIDVLEKLGYITDKNIKAWRFGEIPYLERICSANLATLSFINKIIRQIVNNLNLKSSLTIYMKHGKGVKSKLIFSKTGDDNIEKAYSTHYIDNDRINELKQTKTIEMKGL
;
A
#
# COMPACT_ATOMS: atom_id res chain seq x y z
N MET A 1 1.11 -29.45 19.32
CA MET A 1 1.64 -28.77 18.11
C MET A 1 0.77 -28.87 16.86
N LYS A 2 0.00 -29.94 16.62
CA LYS A 2 -0.89 -30.05 15.42
C LYS A 2 -1.95 -28.94 15.32
N TRP A 3 -2.50 -28.48 16.44
CA TRP A 3 -3.52 -27.41 16.46
C TRP A 3 -2.99 -26.04 16.02
N LEU A 4 -1.75 -25.67 16.37
CA LEU A 4 -1.13 -24.41 15.91
C LEU A 4 -0.81 -24.44 14.41
N VAL A 5 -0.41 -25.59 13.88
CA VAL A 5 -0.19 -25.77 12.43
C VAL A 5 -1.53 -25.70 11.69
N ILE A 6 -2.59 -26.31 12.23
CA ILE A 6 -3.93 -26.23 11.63
C ILE A 6 -4.47 -24.79 11.73
N LEU A 7 -4.29 -24.08 12.84
CA LEU A 7 -4.71 -22.67 12.96
C LEU A 7 -3.90 -21.76 12.02
N PHE A 8 -2.60 -21.98 11.89
CA PHE A 8 -1.73 -21.28 10.95
C PHE A 8 -2.11 -21.57 9.51
N LEU A 9 -2.41 -22.83 9.17
CA LEU A 9 -2.87 -23.24 7.84
C LEU A 9 -4.30 -22.77 7.55
N LEU A 10 -5.20 -22.75 8.53
CA LEU A 10 -6.55 -22.20 8.39
C LEU A 10 -6.50 -20.67 8.21
N TYR A 11 -5.64 -19.98 8.96
CA TYR A 11 -5.35 -18.55 8.77
C TYR A 11 -4.74 -18.27 7.38
N LYS A 12 -3.84 -19.14 6.89
CA LYS A 12 -3.28 -19.04 5.53
C LYS A 12 -4.29 -19.43 4.44
N LYS A 13 -5.19 -20.38 4.71
CA LYS A 13 -6.21 -20.92 3.79
C LYS A 13 -7.41 -19.97 3.65
N HIS A 14 -7.67 -19.09 4.62
CA HIS A 14 -8.75 -18.08 4.58
C HIS A 14 -8.46 -16.90 3.62
N ASN A 15 -7.35 -16.89 2.88
CA ASN A 15 -6.92 -15.75 2.05
C ASN A 15 -6.41 -16.12 0.64
N LEU A 16 -6.86 -17.23 0.07
CA LEU A 16 -6.69 -17.46 -1.37
C LEU A 16 -7.90 -16.88 -2.12
N MET A 17 -7.99 -15.56 -2.14
CA MET A 17 -8.92 -14.86 -3.04
C MET A 17 -8.56 -15.19 -4.48
N ASN A 18 -9.54 -15.55 -5.29
CA ASN A 18 -9.32 -15.66 -6.73
C ASN A 18 -9.05 -14.25 -7.33
N ARG A 19 -8.52 -14.20 -8.55
CA ARG A 19 -8.15 -12.92 -9.20
C ARG A 19 -9.31 -11.93 -9.32
N SER A 20 -10.52 -12.41 -9.59
CA SER A 20 -11.72 -11.57 -9.72
C SER A 20 -12.13 -10.96 -8.38
N GLN A 21 -12.19 -11.78 -7.31
CA GLN A 21 -12.48 -11.34 -5.96
C GLN A 21 -11.44 -10.34 -5.45
N LEU A 22 -10.15 -10.62 -5.70
CA LEU A 22 -9.06 -9.72 -5.36
C LEU A 22 -9.20 -8.38 -6.08
N GLN A 23 -9.53 -8.39 -7.38
CA GLN A 23 -9.74 -7.15 -8.15
C GLN A 23 -10.92 -6.33 -7.60
N ILE A 24 -12.04 -6.97 -7.24
CA ILE A 24 -13.18 -6.29 -6.61
C ILE A 24 -12.74 -5.63 -5.30
N LYS A 25 -12.02 -6.36 -4.46
CA LYS A 25 -11.55 -5.86 -3.16
C LYS A 25 -10.55 -4.71 -3.31
N ILE A 26 -9.63 -4.78 -4.29
CA ILE A 26 -8.71 -3.67 -4.60
C ILE A 26 -9.50 -2.42 -4.97
N LYS A 27 -10.53 -2.52 -5.83
CA LYS A 27 -11.36 -1.38 -6.23
C LYS A 27 -12.06 -0.75 -5.01
N GLN A 28 -12.64 -1.57 -4.14
CA GLN A 28 -13.30 -1.11 -2.91
C GLN A 28 -12.32 -0.37 -2.00
N ILE A 29 -11.15 -0.96 -1.75
CA ILE A 29 -10.10 -0.36 -0.91
C ILE A 29 -9.60 0.96 -1.50
N CYS A 30 -9.35 1.01 -2.82
CA CYS A 30 -8.89 2.24 -3.47
C CYS A 30 -9.93 3.35 -3.33
N SER A 31 -11.21 3.05 -3.58
CA SER A 31 -12.30 4.02 -3.38
C SER A 31 -12.36 4.54 -1.94
N GLU A 32 -12.25 3.63 -0.96
CA GLU A 32 -12.24 3.99 0.47
C GLU A 32 -11.06 4.90 0.83
N LEU A 33 -9.86 4.58 0.34
CA LEU A 33 -8.65 5.38 0.60
C LEU A 33 -8.74 6.76 -0.05
N ILE A 34 -9.16 6.85 -1.33
CA ILE A 34 -9.35 8.15 -2.00
C ILE A 34 -10.35 8.99 -1.20
N TYR A 35 -11.49 8.41 -0.84
CA TYR A 35 -12.50 9.14 -0.08
C TYR A 35 -11.98 9.63 1.30
N LYS A 36 -11.24 8.79 2.03
CA LYS A 36 -10.80 9.13 3.40
C LYS A 36 -9.60 10.08 3.47
N GLN A 37 -8.61 9.91 2.59
CA GLN A 37 -7.33 10.62 2.68
C GLN A 37 -6.96 11.40 1.41
N GLY A 38 -7.71 11.24 0.31
CA GLY A 38 -7.49 11.96 -0.95
C GLY A 38 -6.33 11.42 -1.80
N TYR A 39 -5.76 10.27 -1.44
CA TYR A 39 -4.71 9.63 -2.22
C TYR A 39 -4.65 8.13 -1.97
N ILE A 40 -3.97 7.40 -2.86
CA ILE A 40 -3.64 5.97 -2.69
C ILE A 40 -2.16 5.72 -2.91
N SER A 41 -1.63 4.73 -2.20
CA SER A 41 -0.30 4.15 -2.43
C SER A 41 -0.38 2.63 -2.44
N SER A 42 0.58 1.96 -3.09
CA SER A 42 0.63 0.50 -3.08
C SER A 42 0.80 -0.07 -1.67
N ILE A 43 1.48 0.65 -0.76
CA ILE A 43 1.66 0.22 0.62
C ILE A 43 0.32 0.21 1.36
N ASP A 44 -0.47 1.27 1.25
CA ASP A 44 -1.78 1.38 1.92
C ASP A 44 -2.75 0.29 1.44
N VAL A 45 -2.74 -0.01 0.13
CA VAL A 45 -3.57 -1.07 -0.45
C VAL A 45 -3.12 -2.45 0.06
N LEU A 46 -1.81 -2.71 0.14
CA LEU A 46 -1.29 -3.97 0.66
C LEU A 46 -1.57 -4.15 2.15
N GLU A 47 -1.51 -3.08 2.94
CA GLU A 47 -1.89 -3.09 4.34
C GLU A 47 -3.38 -3.39 4.53
N LYS A 48 -4.25 -2.66 3.80
CA LYS A 48 -5.72 -2.89 3.78
C LYS A 48 -6.12 -4.29 3.33
N LEU A 49 -5.35 -4.90 2.42
CA LEU A 49 -5.54 -6.28 1.99
C LEU A 49 -5.03 -7.31 3.03
N GLY A 50 -4.26 -6.88 4.02
CA GLY A 50 -3.65 -7.74 5.03
C GLY A 50 -2.39 -8.46 4.56
N TYR A 51 -1.76 -8.00 3.47
CA TYR A 51 -0.52 -8.59 2.95
C TYR A 51 0.72 -8.08 3.67
N ILE A 52 0.63 -6.92 4.32
CA ILE A 52 1.67 -6.35 5.18
C ILE A 52 0.97 -5.78 6.43
N THR A 53 1.66 -5.77 7.57
CA THR A 53 1.18 -5.15 8.81
C THR A 53 1.93 -3.84 9.08
N ASP A 54 1.31 -2.91 9.82
CA ASP A 54 1.96 -1.68 10.31
C ASP A 54 3.31 -1.96 11.00
N LYS A 55 3.39 -3.03 11.81
CA LYS A 55 4.65 -3.47 12.44
C LYS A 55 5.73 -3.77 11.40
N ASN A 56 5.40 -4.50 10.34
CA ASN A 56 6.34 -4.84 9.29
C ASN A 56 6.73 -3.61 8.46
N ILE A 57 5.78 -2.72 8.17
CA ILE A 57 6.04 -1.44 7.48
C ILE A 57 7.03 -0.63 8.31
N LYS A 58 6.81 -0.48 9.62
CA LYS A 58 7.73 0.22 10.52
C LYS A 58 9.13 -0.39 10.52
N ALA A 59 9.25 -1.72 10.66
CA ALA A 59 10.54 -2.40 10.62
C ALA A 59 11.29 -2.14 9.29
N TRP A 60 10.59 -2.19 8.16
CA TRP A 60 11.16 -1.79 6.87
C TRP A 60 11.54 -0.31 6.82
N ARG A 61 10.70 0.60 7.34
CA ARG A 61 11.03 2.03 7.42
C ARG A 61 12.25 2.33 8.28
N PHE A 62 12.49 1.54 9.33
CA PHE A 62 13.70 1.62 10.15
C PHE A 62 14.90 0.86 9.57
N GLY A 63 14.75 0.26 8.37
CA GLY A 63 15.83 -0.43 7.67
C GLY A 63 16.22 -1.78 8.29
N GLU A 64 15.37 -2.36 9.15
CA GLU A 64 15.56 -3.71 9.69
C GLU A 64 15.27 -4.77 8.63
N ILE A 65 14.41 -4.43 7.67
CA ILE A 65 14.06 -5.26 6.53
C ILE A 65 14.69 -4.64 5.28
N PRO A 66 15.45 -5.40 4.47
CA PRO A 66 16.21 -4.84 3.35
C PRO A 66 15.34 -4.34 2.20
N TYR A 67 14.16 -4.94 1.98
CA TYR A 67 13.22 -4.54 0.93
C TYR A 67 11.78 -4.93 1.28
N LEU A 68 10.79 -4.12 0.86
CA LEU A 68 9.38 -4.26 1.27
C LEU A 68 8.76 -5.61 0.85
N GLU A 69 9.00 -6.10 -0.36
CA GLU A 69 8.39 -7.35 -0.85
C GLU A 69 8.77 -8.57 0.01
N ARG A 70 9.87 -8.50 0.79
CA ARG A 70 10.31 -9.57 1.69
C ARG A 70 9.29 -9.87 2.80
N ILE A 71 8.56 -8.85 3.24
CA ILE A 71 7.61 -8.94 4.37
C ILE A 71 6.16 -9.11 3.89
N CYS A 72 5.92 -9.07 2.58
CA CYS A 72 4.62 -9.38 2.00
C CYS A 72 4.30 -10.87 2.17
N SER A 73 3.10 -11.19 2.66
CA SER A 73 2.62 -12.58 2.73
C SER A 73 2.16 -13.12 1.36
N ALA A 74 1.91 -12.25 0.39
CA ALA A 74 1.58 -12.59 -0.98
C ALA A 74 2.82 -12.91 -1.84
N ASN A 75 2.66 -13.76 -2.85
CA ASN A 75 3.70 -14.00 -3.84
C ASN A 75 3.84 -12.82 -4.83
N LEU A 76 4.97 -12.75 -5.54
CA LEU A 76 5.28 -11.67 -6.49
C LEU A 76 4.24 -11.54 -7.62
N ALA A 77 3.68 -12.65 -8.11
CA ALA A 77 2.63 -12.61 -9.14
C ALA A 77 1.33 -11.95 -8.62
N THR A 78 1.02 -12.08 -7.34
CA THR A 78 -0.08 -11.38 -6.68
C THR A 78 0.23 -9.90 -6.53
N LEU A 79 1.44 -9.55 -6.07
CA LEU A 79 1.88 -8.16 -5.93
C LEU A 79 1.87 -7.39 -7.26
N SER A 80 2.42 -7.99 -8.32
CA SER A 80 2.43 -7.41 -9.67
C SER A 80 1.02 -7.16 -10.21
N PHE A 81 0.09 -8.06 -9.92
CA PHE A 81 -1.31 -7.89 -10.30
C PHE A 81 -1.99 -6.77 -9.52
N ILE A 82 -1.74 -6.65 -8.21
CA ILE A 82 -2.28 -5.55 -7.40
C ILE A 82 -1.82 -4.22 -7.98
N ASN A 83 -0.52 -4.06 -8.24
CA ASN A 83 0.03 -2.86 -8.86
C ASN A 83 -0.56 -2.61 -10.26
N LYS A 84 -0.85 -3.65 -11.05
CA LYS A 84 -1.54 -3.51 -12.34
C LYS A 84 -2.96 -2.96 -12.18
N ILE A 85 -3.75 -3.49 -11.23
CA ILE A 85 -5.11 -3.02 -10.98
C ILE A 85 -5.11 -1.58 -10.45
N ILE A 86 -4.19 -1.24 -9.54
CA ILE A 86 -4.02 0.14 -9.04
C ILE A 86 -3.80 1.09 -10.22
N ARG A 87 -2.85 0.80 -11.13
CA ARG A 87 -2.59 1.63 -12.31
C ARG A 87 -3.83 1.80 -13.20
N GLN A 88 -4.60 0.74 -13.41
CA GLN A 88 -5.85 0.83 -14.19
C GLN A 88 -6.86 1.77 -13.52
N ILE A 89 -7.04 1.67 -12.20
CA ILE A 89 -7.94 2.54 -11.44
C ILE A 89 -7.49 4.00 -11.53
N VAL A 90 -6.20 4.26 -11.29
CA VAL A 90 -5.58 5.58 -11.36
C VAL A 90 -5.81 6.23 -12.72
N ASN A 91 -5.57 5.48 -13.80
CA ASN A 91 -5.74 5.98 -15.15
C ASN A 91 -7.22 6.29 -15.44
N ASN A 92 -8.14 5.43 -14.99
CA ASN A 92 -9.57 5.66 -15.19
C ASN A 92 -10.09 6.88 -14.41
N LEU A 93 -9.49 7.18 -13.26
CA LEU A 93 -9.84 8.32 -12.41
C LEU A 93 -9.00 9.58 -12.69
N ASN A 94 -8.05 9.52 -13.63
CA ASN A 94 -7.13 10.61 -13.95
C ASN A 94 -6.38 11.18 -12.72
N LEU A 95 -6.00 10.32 -11.76
CA LEU A 95 -5.30 10.77 -10.55
C LEU A 95 -3.88 11.25 -10.85
N LYS A 96 -3.44 12.28 -10.15
CA LYS A 96 -2.09 12.84 -10.31
C LYS A 96 -1.06 11.90 -9.70
N SER A 97 -0.06 11.49 -10.49
CA SER A 97 1.08 10.74 -9.98
C SER A 97 2.06 11.65 -9.23
N SER A 98 2.46 11.26 -8.03
CA SER A 98 3.46 11.92 -7.20
C SER A 98 4.47 10.90 -6.70
N LEU A 99 5.70 10.97 -7.20
CA LEU A 99 6.76 10.06 -6.78
C LEU A 99 7.23 10.41 -5.37
N THR A 100 7.25 9.43 -4.47
CA THR A 100 7.73 9.62 -3.09
C THR A 100 9.00 8.81 -2.86
N ILE A 101 10.09 9.49 -2.50
CA ILE A 101 11.33 8.81 -2.13
C ILE A 101 11.23 8.38 -0.67
N TYR A 102 11.30 7.07 -0.44
CA TYR A 102 11.28 6.50 0.91
C TYR A 102 12.71 6.45 1.46
N MET A 103 12.96 7.23 2.50
CA MET A 103 14.24 7.23 3.21
C MET A 103 14.12 6.47 4.53
N LYS A 104 15.21 5.85 4.95
CA LYS A 104 15.32 5.18 6.25
C LYS A 104 15.04 6.17 7.40
N HIS A 105 14.18 5.75 8.32
CA HIS A 105 13.85 6.46 9.55
C HIS A 105 14.89 6.16 10.66
N GLY A 106 14.89 7.00 11.70
CA GLY A 106 15.78 6.84 12.84
C GLY A 106 17.16 7.50 12.69
N LYS A 107 18.04 7.19 13.65
CA LYS A 107 19.42 7.68 13.75
C LYS A 107 20.35 6.85 12.87
N GLY A 108 21.44 7.45 12.41
CA GLY A 108 22.45 6.82 11.55
C GLY A 108 22.38 7.27 10.09
N VAL A 109 23.13 6.58 9.24
CA VAL A 109 23.27 6.92 7.81
C VAL A 109 21.90 6.89 7.13
N LYS A 110 21.55 7.99 6.47
CA LYS A 110 20.34 8.09 5.65
C LYS A 110 20.56 7.32 4.35
N SER A 111 19.80 6.24 4.19
CA SER A 111 19.78 5.45 2.97
C SER A 111 18.39 5.43 2.36
N LYS A 112 18.32 5.33 1.04
CA LYS A 112 17.08 5.10 0.30
C LYS A 112 16.60 3.67 0.60
N LEU A 113 15.32 3.52 0.89
CA LEU A 113 14.66 2.23 1.02
C LEU A 113 14.28 1.73 -0.37
N ILE A 114 14.38 0.42 -0.55
CA ILE A 114 13.97 -0.27 -1.78
C ILE A 114 12.77 -1.17 -1.50
N PHE A 115 11.98 -1.40 -2.55
CA PHE A 115 10.75 -2.17 -2.47
C PHE A 115 10.97 -3.63 -2.85
N SER A 116 11.76 -3.87 -3.89
CA SER A 116 11.99 -5.19 -4.46
C SER A 116 13.41 -5.70 -4.17
N LYS A 117 13.60 -7.01 -4.29
CA LYS A 117 14.95 -7.61 -4.19
C LYS A 117 15.84 -7.17 -5.35
N THR A 118 15.26 -6.98 -6.54
CA THR A 118 15.99 -6.66 -7.78
C THR A 118 16.36 -5.18 -7.86
N GLY A 119 15.60 -4.31 -7.21
CA GLY A 119 15.75 -2.86 -7.37
C GLY A 119 15.34 -2.37 -8.77
N ASP A 120 14.48 -3.12 -9.47
CA ASP A 120 14.04 -2.76 -10.82
C ASP A 120 13.27 -1.43 -10.80
N ASP A 121 13.71 -0.46 -11.60
CA ASP A 121 13.17 0.90 -11.58
C ASP A 121 11.66 0.97 -11.79
N ASN A 122 11.08 0.08 -12.61
CA ASN A 122 9.63 0.06 -12.83
C ASN A 122 8.88 -0.45 -11.60
N ILE A 123 9.43 -1.47 -10.93
CA ILE A 123 8.87 -1.98 -9.67
C ILE A 123 9.01 -0.92 -8.57
N GLU A 124 10.20 -0.35 -8.42
CA GLU A 124 10.47 0.70 -7.42
C GLU A 124 9.56 1.91 -7.63
N LYS A 125 9.38 2.36 -8.88
CA LYS A 125 8.45 3.45 -9.23
C LYS A 125 7.00 3.10 -8.94
N ALA A 126 6.56 1.88 -9.26
CA ALA A 126 5.18 1.45 -9.02
C ALA A 126 4.84 1.50 -7.52
N TYR A 127 5.77 1.11 -6.65
CA TYR A 127 5.56 1.14 -5.20
C TYR A 127 5.72 2.53 -4.57
N SER A 128 6.65 3.34 -5.09
CA SER A 128 6.95 4.67 -4.54
C SER A 128 5.96 5.76 -4.97
N THR A 129 5.18 5.52 -6.02
CA THR A 129 4.23 6.52 -6.52
C THR A 129 2.97 6.55 -5.65
N HIS A 130 2.66 7.74 -5.15
CA HIS A 130 1.36 8.06 -4.58
C HIS A 130 0.50 8.67 -5.68
N TYR A 131 -0.77 8.30 -5.71
CA TYR A 131 -1.73 8.82 -6.67
C TYR A 131 -2.72 9.70 -5.95
N ILE A 132 -2.77 10.97 -6.34
CA ILE A 132 -3.41 12.05 -5.60
C ILE A 132 -4.66 12.49 -6.35
N ASP A 133 -5.76 12.58 -5.60
CA ASP A 133 -6.98 13.28 -5.99
C ASP A 133 -6.92 14.69 -5.38
N ASN A 134 -6.55 15.68 -6.20
CA ASN A 134 -6.38 17.05 -5.72
C ASN A 134 -7.70 17.66 -5.26
N ASP A 135 -8.80 17.34 -5.94
CA ASP A 135 -10.12 17.87 -5.64
C ASP A 135 -10.55 17.35 -4.27
N ARG A 136 -10.40 16.04 -4.04
CA ARG A 136 -10.71 15.44 -2.75
C ARG A 136 -9.80 15.95 -1.62
N ILE A 137 -8.51 16.16 -1.88
CA ILE A 137 -7.62 16.77 -0.89
C ILE A 137 -8.07 18.19 -0.51
N ASN A 138 -8.52 18.98 -1.48
CA ASN A 138 -8.99 20.33 -1.25
C ASN A 138 -10.29 20.33 -0.43
N GLU A 139 -11.23 19.44 -0.74
CA GLU A 139 -12.44 19.23 0.08
C GLU A 139 -12.09 18.88 1.53
N LEU A 140 -11.21 17.89 1.74
CA LEU A 140 -10.79 17.45 3.08
C LEU A 140 -10.11 18.58 3.88
N LYS A 141 -9.37 19.48 3.22
CA LYS A 141 -8.77 20.67 3.86
C LYS A 141 -9.82 21.70 4.25
N GLN A 142 -10.82 21.92 3.40
CA GLN A 142 -11.91 22.85 3.68
C GLN A 142 -12.75 22.38 4.86
N THR A 143 -13.17 21.11 4.87
CA THR A 143 -13.94 20.51 5.98
C THR A 143 -13.21 20.65 7.31
N LYS A 144 -11.92 20.30 7.37
CA LYS A 144 -11.10 20.48 8.58
C LYS A 144 -11.04 21.94 9.04
N THR A 145 -10.98 22.88 8.10
CA THR A 145 -10.94 24.31 8.43
C THR A 145 -12.26 24.80 9.01
N ILE A 146 -13.40 24.30 8.51
CA ILE A 146 -14.74 24.62 9.04
C ILE A 146 -14.89 24.05 10.46
N GLU A 147 -14.55 22.77 10.66
CA GLU A 147 -14.58 22.10 11.97
C GLU A 147 -13.72 22.85 13.01
N MET A 148 -12.50 23.27 12.64
CA MET A 148 -11.62 24.04 13.54
C MET A 148 -12.16 25.44 13.87
N LYS A 149 -12.99 26.01 13.00
CA LYS A 149 -13.62 27.32 13.21
C LYS A 149 -14.92 27.24 14.02
N GLY A 150 -15.39 26.04 14.36
CA GLY A 150 -16.62 25.84 15.12
C GLY A 150 -17.89 26.30 14.40
N LEU A 151 -17.85 26.32 13.06
CA LEU A 151 -18.99 26.62 12.18
C LEU A 151 -19.73 25.35 11.76
#